data_AF-A0A399T9Z9-F1
#
_entry.id   AF-A0A399T9Z9-F1
#
_cell.length_a   1.000
_cell.length_b   1.000
_cell.length_c   1.000
_cell.angle_alpha   90.00
_cell.angle_beta   90.00
_cell.angle_gamma   90.00
#
_symmetry.space_group_name_H-M   'P 1'
#
loop_
_entity.id
_entity.type
_entity.pdbx_description
1 polymer ?
#
loop_
_entity_poly.entity_id
_entity_poly.type
_entity_poly.pdbx_seq_one_letter_code
_entity_poly.pdbx_strand_id
1 'polypeptide(L)'
;MNWTKFGILLIGYITVGLLPDAVKKSLQHVDINISEQTLSFLSNKSLYGKEFERGYTLLLFTMAILLYTFFWLLTKYYNLGKHARLMRIITYTFASLALLAFVPHNIQPYSWHSLAPSLQRFLHNILAVVVFLSVPTLIITFQVAILKKLPFIGITGICILGLVILIMAYLLVSNGLNGIAEIFFIDGISVWIIFVSVATVLGRQQLEKVKK
;
A
#
# COMPACT_ATOMS: atom_id res chain seq x y z
N MET A 1 17.34 -12.85 14.84
CA MET A 1 15.88 -13.04 14.66
C MET A 1 15.06 -11.94 15.32
N ASN A 2 15.41 -11.49 16.53
CA ASN A 2 14.73 -10.38 17.22
C ASN A 2 14.80 -9.04 16.45
N TRP A 3 15.93 -8.74 15.80
CA TRP A 3 16.06 -7.57 14.93
C TRP A 3 15.09 -7.57 13.74
N THR A 4 14.79 -8.74 13.16
CA THR A 4 13.82 -8.85 12.06
C THR A 4 12.40 -8.58 12.57
N LYS A 5 12.02 -9.14 13.73
CA LYS A 5 10.72 -8.90 14.36
C LYS A 5 10.55 -7.42 14.72
N PHE A 6 11.58 -6.81 15.30
CA PHE A 6 11.60 -5.39 15.62
C PHE A 6 11.45 -4.53 14.37
N GLY A 7 12.17 -4.84 13.29
CA GLY A 7 12.04 -4.14 12.02
C GLY A 7 10.62 -4.22 11.42
N ILE A 8 9.99 -5.40 11.49
CA ILE A 8 8.59 -5.59 11.03
C ILE A 8 7.64 -4.71 11.86
N LEU A 9 7.76 -4.76 13.20
CA LEU A 9 6.94 -3.95 14.10
C LEU A 9 7.15 -2.44 13.87
N LEU A 10 8.41 -2.01 13.76
CA LEU A 10 8.78 -0.61 13.55
C LEU A 10 8.22 -0.07 12.23
N ILE A 11 8.39 -0.83 11.14
CA ILE A 11 7.84 -0.43 9.84
C ILE A 11 6.31 -0.38 9.90
N GLY A 12 5.67 -1.40 10.50
CA GLY A 12 4.22 -1.38 10.70
C GLY A 12 3.72 -0.18 11.51
N TYR A 13 4.45 0.22 12.54
CA TYR A 13 4.15 1.43 13.32
C TYR A 13 4.35 2.72 12.51
N ILE A 14 5.42 2.80 11.71
CA ILE A 14 5.67 3.97 10.85
C ILE A 14 4.56 4.09 9.80
N THR A 15 4.19 3.00 9.14
CA THR A 15 3.22 3.02 8.04
C THR A 15 1.80 3.25 8.50
N VAL A 16 1.40 2.71 9.66
CA VAL A 16 0.01 2.78 10.15
C VAL A 16 -0.21 3.87 11.20
N GLY A 17 0.83 4.30 11.92
CA GLY A 17 0.73 5.34 12.95
C GLY A 17 1.34 6.65 12.51
N LEU A 18 2.69 6.71 12.47
CA LEU A 18 3.41 7.98 12.33
C LEU A 18 3.12 8.72 11.02
N LEU A 19 3.10 8.01 9.89
CA LEU A 19 2.88 8.65 8.58
C LEU A 19 1.46 9.21 8.44
N PRO A 20 0.38 8.44 8.71
CA PRO A 20 -0.97 8.99 8.71
C PRO A 20 -1.15 10.19 9.64
N ASP A 21 -0.59 10.16 10.85
CA ASP A 21 -0.68 11.28 11.80
C ASP A 21 0.05 12.54 11.29
N ALA A 22 1.23 12.37 10.70
CA ALA A 22 1.98 13.48 10.11
C ALA A 22 1.24 14.09 8.92
N VAL A 23 0.65 13.24 8.06
CA VAL A 23 -0.16 13.67 6.93
C VAL A 23 -1.40 14.41 7.45
N LYS A 24 -2.14 13.84 8.40
CA LYS A 24 -3.34 14.46 8.98
C LYS A 24 -3.06 15.86 9.53
N LYS A 25 -1.99 16.04 10.32
CA LYS A 25 -1.58 17.35 10.84
C LYS A 25 -1.23 18.34 9.72
N SER A 26 -0.60 17.87 8.65
CA SER A 26 -0.25 18.71 7.51
C SER A 26 -1.49 19.12 6.71
N LEU A 27 -2.48 18.24 6.61
CA LEU A 27 -3.73 18.45 5.86
C LEU A 27 -4.79 19.25 6.61
N GLN A 28 -4.64 19.52 7.91
CA GLN A 28 -5.56 20.37 8.67
C GLN A 28 -5.72 21.79 8.09
N HIS A 29 -4.80 22.22 7.24
CA HIS A 29 -4.78 23.52 6.60
C HIS A 29 -5.27 23.48 5.15
N VAL A 30 -5.81 22.35 4.69
CA VAL A 30 -6.23 22.11 3.31
C VAL A 30 -7.68 21.62 3.29
N ASP A 31 -8.53 22.28 2.52
CA ASP A 31 -9.94 21.89 2.36
C ASP A 31 -10.07 20.93 1.17
N ILE A 32 -10.26 19.64 1.44
CA ILE A 32 -10.45 18.59 0.42
C ILE A 32 -11.81 17.93 0.62
N ASN A 33 -12.64 17.98 -0.42
CA ASN A 33 -13.86 17.19 -0.47
C ASN A 33 -13.55 15.74 -0.90
N ILE A 34 -13.25 14.88 0.09
CA ILE A 34 -12.92 13.46 -0.11
C ILE A 34 -14.04 12.63 -0.77
N SER A 35 -15.28 13.13 -0.80
CA SER A 35 -16.40 12.46 -1.45
C SER A 35 -16.33 12.55 -2.98
N GLU A 36 -15.66 13.58 -3.49
CA GLU A 36 -15.54 13.87 -4.93
C GLU A 36 -14.10 13.74 -5.44
N GLN A 37 -13.11 13.99 -4.56
CA GLN A 37 -11.70 14.06 -4.91
C GLN A 37 -10.90 12.93 -4.27
N THR A 38 -9.95 12.37 -5.02
CA THR A 38 -8.97 11.39 -4.55
C THR A 38 -7.86 12.06 -3.73
N LEU A 39 -7.18 11.32 -2.87
CA LEU A 39 -6.01 11.81 -2.13
C LEU A 39 -4.86 12.23 -3.07
N SER A 40 -4.82 11.67 -4.29
CA SER A 40 -3.88 12.09 -5.33
C SER A 40 -4.02 13.56 -5.75
N PHE A 41 -5.15 14.23 -5.46
CA PHE A 41 -5.33 15.67 -5.69
C PHE A 41 -4.32 16.51 -4.93
N LEU A 42 -3.79 16.03 -3.80
CA LEU A 42 -2.75 16.71 -3.03
C LEU A 42 -1.45 16.92 -3.80
N SER A 43 -1.22 16.10 -4.83
CA SER A 43 -0.06 16.26 -5.72
C SER A 43 -0.25 17.32 -6.79
N ASN A 44 -1.42 17.97 -6.87
CA ASN A 44 -1.67 18.99 -7.87
C ASN A 44 -0.96 20.30 -7.51
N LYS A 45 0.12 20.57 -8.23
CA LYS A 45 0.92 21.80 -8.13
C LYS A 45 0.11 23.09 -8.34
N SER A 46 -0.88 23.09 -9.23
CA SER A 46 -1.68 24.28 -9.54
C SER A 46 -2.66 24.65 -8.44
N LEU A 47 -3.10 23.68 -7.62
CA LEU A 47 -4.02 23.90 -6.51
C LEU A 47 -3.28 24.16 -5.19
N TYR A 48 -2.25 23.37 -4.90
CA TYR A 48 -1.60 23.35 -3.58
C TYR A 48 -0.13 23.81 -3.60
N GLY A 49 0.43 24.11 -4.78
CA GLY A 49 1.80 24.55 -4.92
C GLY A 49 2.83 23.42 -4.97
N LYS A 50 4.09 23.79 -5.26
CA LYS A 50 5.20 22.85 -5.50
C LYS A 50 5.67 22.13 -4.23
N GLU A 51 5.46 22.73 -3.06
CA GLU A 51 5.86 22.14 -1.78
C GLU A 51 5.01 20.91 -1.43
N PHE A 52 3.69 21.02 -1.62
CA PHE A 52 2.75 19.91 -1.43
C PHE A 52 2.95 18.79 -2.45
N GLU A 53 3.18 19.13 -3.72
CA GLU A 53 3.55 18.15 -4.76
C GLU A 53 4.80 17.34 -4.33
N ARG A 54 5.87 18.03 -3.92
CA ARG A 54 7.10 17.39 -3.47
C ARG A 54 6.90 16.55 -2.21
N GLY A 55 6.12 17.04 -1.25
CA GLY A 55 5.77 16.33 -0.02
C GLY A 55 5.01 15.03 -0.32
N TYR A 56 4.03 15.08 -1.23
CA TYR A 56 3.28 13.90 -1.66
C TYR A 56 4.15 12.88 -2.40
N THR A 57 5.00 13.34 -3.33
CA THR A 57 5.98 12.45 -4.00
C THR A 57 6.90 11.77 -3.00
N LEU A 58 7.43 12.52 -2.02
CA LEU A 58 8.28 11.96 -0.99
C LEU A 58 7.51 10.93 -0.15
N LEU A 59 6.28 11.24 0.26
CA LEU A 59 5.42 10.35 1.02
C LEU A 59 5.18 9.02 0.30
N LEU A 60 4.75 9.05 -0.97
CA LEU A 60 4.52 7.85 -1.77
C LEU A 60 5.80 7.03 -1.96
N PHE A 61 6.92 7.70 -2.21
CA PHE A 61 8.21 7.03 -2.38
C PHE A 61 8.69 6.38 -1.07
N THR A 62 8.53 7.06 0.06
CA THR A 62 8.78 6.50 1.40
C THR A 62 7.89 5.29 1.66
N MET A 63 6.59 5.36 1.33
CA MET A 63 5.68 4.22 1.44
C MET A 63 6.11 3.03 0.58
N ALA A 64 6.58 3.27 -0.65
CA ALA A 64 7.11 2.21 -1.52
C ALA A 64 8.31 1.49 -0.87
N ILE A 65 9.27 2.25 -0.33
CA ILE A 65 10.45 1.70 0.36
C ILE A 65 10.05 0.92 1.61
N LEU A 66 9.15 1.47 2.43
CA LEU A 66 8.68 0.82 3.65
C LEU A 66 7.96 -0.48 3.32
N LEU A 67 7.08 -0.50 2.31
CA LEU A 67 6.35 -1.70 1.89
C LEU A 67 7.31 -2.78 1.37
N TYR A 68 8.26 -2.42 0.51
CA TYR A 68 9.29 -3.34 0.03
C TYR A 68 10.07 -3.96 1.19
N THR A 69 10.55 -3.12 2.11
CA THR A 69 11.35 -3.55 3.26
C THR A 69 10.53 -4.43 4.21
N PHE A 70 9.25 -4.08 4.42
CA PHE A 70 8.32 -4.87 5.22
C PHE A 70 8.17 -6.30 4.69
N PHE A 71 7.86 -6.45 3.40
CA PHE A 71 7.72 -7.77 2.77
C PHE A 71 9.05 -8.52 2.69
N TRP A 72 10.16 -7.82 2.49
CA TRP A 72 11.48 -8.43 2.54
C TRP A 72 11.80 -9.00 3.94
N LEU A 73 11.50 -8.26 5.01
CA LEU A 73 11.66 -8.78 6.38
C LEU A 73 10.72 -9.96 6.66
N LEU A 74 9.46 -9.90 6.18
CA LEU A 74 8.52 -11.02 6.31
C LEU A 74 9.03 -12.27 5.58
N THR A 75 9.51 -12.14 4.34
CA THR A 75 10.06 -13.28 3.59
C THR A 75 11.31 -13.86 4.27
N LYS A 76 12.15 -13.02 4.87
CA LYS A 76 13.28 -13.45 5.70
C LYS A 76 12.81 -14.19 6.96
N TYR A 77 11.80 -13.67 7.66
CA TYR A 77 11.28 -14.27 8.90
C TYR A 77 10.61 -15.63 8.67
N TYR A 78 9.76 -15.74 7.65
CA TYR A 78 9.01 -16.97 7.33
C TYR A 78 9.80 -17.96 6.44
N ASN A 79 11.07 -17.65 6.14
CA ASN A 79 11.93 -18.41 5.23
C ASN A 79 11.25 -18.69 3.88
N LEU A 80 10.81 -17.61 3.22
CA LEU A 80 10.09 -17.63 1.94
C LEU A 80 10.95 -17.16 0.76
N GLY A 81 12.25 -16.93 0.95
CA GLY A 81 13.13 -16.40 -0.11
C GLY A 81 13.21 -17.28 -1.37
N LYS A 82 12.84 -18.56 -1.27
CA LYS A 82 12.77 -19.49 -2.42
C LYS A 82 11.47 -19.37 -3.23
N HIS A 83 10.47 -18.63 -2.75
CA HIS A 83 9.22 -18.40 -3.47
C HIS A 83 9.43 -17.33 -4.56
N ALA A 84 9.96 -17.75 -5.71
CA ALA A 84 10.31 -16.86 -6.82
C ALA A 84 9.14 -15.96 -7.27
N ARG A 85 7.90 -16.47 -7.25
CA ARG A 85 6.70 -15.68 -7.57
C ARG A 85 6.47 -14.55 -6.56
N LEU A 86 6.61 -14.82 -5.26
CA LEU A 86 6.45 -13.80 -4.21
C LEU A 86 7.54 -12.73 -4.34
N MET A 87 8.79 -13.14 -4.51
CA MET A 87 9.92 -12.19 -4.67
C MET A 87 9.71 -11.28 -5.89
N ARG A 88 9.24 -11.84 -7.01
CA ARG A 88 8.95 -11.06 -8.23
C ARG A 88 7.81 -10.06 -8.01
N ILE A 89 6.74 -10.49 -7.33
CA ILE A 89 5.59 -9.61 -7.03
C ILE A 89 6.01 -8.49 -6.07
N ILE A 90 6.88 -8.75 -5.09
CA ILE A 90 7.46 -7.70 -4.22
C ILE A 90 8.16 -6.64 -5.08
N THR A 91 9.02 -7.05 -6.01
CA THR A 91 9.76 -6.12 -6.89
C THR A 91 8.80 -5.32 -7.80
N TYR A 92 7.80 -5.96 -8.40
CA TYR A 92 6.84 -5.27 -9.27
C TYR A 92 5.94 -4.31 -8.51
N THR A 93 5.51 -4.68 -7.31
CA THR A 93 4.70 -3.81 -6.43
C THR A 93 5.52 -2.59 -6.03
N PHE A 94 6.78 -2.79 -5.62
CA PHE A 94 7.69 -1.67 -5.34
C PHE A 94 7.89 -0.76 -6.56
N ALA A 95 8.20 -1.33 -7.73
CA ALA A 95 8.44 -0.54 -8.93
C ALA A 95 7.21 0.29 -9.33
N SER A 96 6.01 -0.31 -9.29
CA SER A 96 4.76 0.41 -9.61
C SER A 96 4.46 1.54 -8.63
N LEU A 97 4.61 1.31 -7.31
CA LEU A 97 4.44 2.36 -6.29
C LEU A 97 5.47 3.47 -6.41
N ALA A 98 6.74 3.11 -6.61
CA ALA A 98 7.82 4.07 -6.78
C ALA A 98 7.61 4.92 -8.03
N LEU A 99 7.23 4.33 -9.15
CA LEU A 99 6.90 5.07 -10.37
C LEU A 99 5.71 6.00 -10.15
N LEU A 100 4.67 5.56 -9.43
CA LEU A 100 3.47 6.37 -9.18
C LEU A 100 3.81 7.66 -8.43
N ALA A 101 4.79 7.62 -7.53
CA ALA A 101 5.27 8.80 -6.81
C ALA A 101 5.81 9.90 -7.73
N PHE A 102 6.36 9.55 -8.89
CA PHE A 102 6.99 10.48 -9.84
C PHE A 102 6.09 10.86 -11.03
N VAL A 103 4.87 10.30 -11.13
CA VAL A 103 3.91 10.71 -12.17
C VAL A 103 2.98 11.78 -11.59
N PRO A 104 3.13 13.06 -11.96
CA PRO A 104 2.34 14.14 -11.36
C PRO A 104 0.87 13.99 -11.73
N HIS A 105 -0.03 14.32 -10.80
CA HIS A 105 -1.46 14.24 -11.05
C HIS A 105 -1.93 15.46 -11.86
N ASN A 106 -2.64 15.20 -12.96
CA ASN A 106 -3.22 16.24 -13.80
C ASN A 106 -4.74 16.14 -13.80
N ILE A 107 -5.41 17.22 -13.38
CA ILE A 107 -6.88 17.30 -13.26
C ILE A 107 -7.51 17.82 -14.56
N GLN A 108 -6.73 18.41 -15.47
CA GLN A 108 -7.27 18.98 -16.71
C GLN A 108 -8.06 17.93 -17.50
N PRO A 109 -9.22 18.30 -18.09
CA PRO A 109 -10.02 17.38 -18.90
C PRO A 109 -9.19 16.84 -20.05
N TYR A 110 -9.49 15.62 -20.49
CA TYR A 110 -8.86 15.05 -21.67
C TYR A 110 -9.07 16.00 -22.85
N SER A 111 -7.95 16.46 -23.41
CA SER A 111 -7.90 17.42 -24.49
C SER A 111 -7.15 16.79 -25.65
N TRP A 112 -7.78 16.82 -26.82
CA TRP A 112 -7.16 16.43 -28.08
C TRP A 112 -6.16 17.47 -28.60
N HIS A 113 -6.21 18.69 -28.06
CA HIS A 113 -5.36 19.82 -28.47
C HIS A 113 -3.99 19.80 -27.75
N SER A 114 -3.93 19.19 -26.57
CA SER A 114 -2.72 19.08 -25.74
C SER A 114 -2.51 17.62 -25.33
N LEU A 115 -1.79 16.88 -26.18
CA LEU A 115 -1.51 15.44 -25.99
C LEU A 115 -0.70 15.15 -24.72
N ALA A 116 0.28 15.98 -24.38
CA ALA A 116 1.14 15.77 -23.21
C ALA A 116 0.37 15.70 -21.87
N PRO A 117 -0.48 16.69 -21.49
CA PRO A 117 -1.26 16.64 -20.25
C PRO A 117 -2.28 15.49 -20.24
N SER A 118 -2.90 15.16 -21.38
CA SER A 118 -3.82 14.03 -21.52
C SER A 118 -3.10 12.68 -21.33
N LEU A 119 -1.91 12.52 -21.92
CA LEU A 119 -1.09 11.32 -21.78
C LEU A 119 -0.60 11.14 -20.34
N GLN A 120 -0.16 12.22 -19.68
CA GLN A 120 0.24 12.21 -18.28
C GLN A 120 -0.90 11.72 -17.37
N ARG A 121 -2.12 12.24 -17.57
CA ARG A 121 -3.31 11.82 -16.81
C ARG A 121 -3.63 10.34 -17.04
N PHE A 122 -3.57 9.89 -18.29
CA PHE A 122 -3.78 8.48 -18.65
C PHE A 122 -2.76 7.56 -17.98
N LEU A 123 -1.46 7.90 -18.04
CA LEU A 123 -0.39 7.14 -17.41
C LEU A 123 -0.56 7.08 -15.89
N HIS A 124 -0.89 8.21 -15.24
CA HIS A 124 -1.15 8.23 -13.80
C HIS A 124 -2.30 7.29 -13.42
N ASN A 125 -3.42 7.37 -14.14
CA ASN A 125 -4.60 6.55 -13.84
C ASN A 125 -4.33 5.05 -14.05
N ILE A 126 -3.65 4.68 -15.13
CA ILE A 126 -3.24 3.28 -15.35
C ILE A 126 -2.34 2.80 -14.22
N LEU A 127 -1.34 3.61 -13.86
CA LEU A 127 -0.38 3.22 -12.84
C LEU A 127 -1.02 3.13 -11.45
N ALA A 128 -1.97 4.02 -11.14
CA ALA A 128 -2.79 3.94 -9.95
C ALA A 128 -3.57 2.61 -9.91
N VAL A 129 -4.26 2.24 -11.00
CA VAL A 129 -4.96 0.96 -11.10
C VAL A 129 -3.99 -0.23 -10.91
N VAL A 130 -2.81 -0.19 -11.53
CA VAL A 130 -1.79 -1.22 -11.35
C VAL A 130 -1.37 -1.34 -9.89
N VAL A 131 -1.18 -0.22 -9.19
CA VAL A 131 -0.85 -0.20 -7.74
C VAL A 131 -2.00 -0.75 -6.90
N PHE A 132 -3.23 -0.33 -7.17
CA PHE A 132 -4.44 -0.82 -6.48
C PHE A 132 -4.62 -2.33 -6.62
N LEU A 133 -4.16 -2.94 -7.70
CA LEU A 133 -4.21 -4.39 -7.92
C LEU A 133 -2.96 -5.11 -7.42
N SER A 134 -1.78 -4.48 -7.49
CA SER A 134 -0.51 -5.12 -7.14
C SER A 134 -0.37 -5.33 -5.64
N VAL A 135 -0.77 -4.36 -4.81
CA VAL A 135 -0.66 -4.46 -3.34
C VAL A 135 -1.53 -5.59 -2.77
N PRO A 136 -2.82 -5.74 -3.11
CA PRO A 136 -3.62 -6.87 -2.65
C PRO A 136 -3.08 -8.20 -3.20
N THR A 137 -2.65 -8.24 -4.46
CA THR A 137 -2.03 -9.44 -5.04
C THR A 137 -0.79 -9.87 -4.28
N LEU A 138 0.05 -8.92 -3.86
CA LEU A 138 1.22 -9.16 -3.03
C LEU A 138 0.82 -9.74 -1.67
N ILE A 139 -0.17 -9.15 -1.01
CA ILE A 139 -0.68 -9.63 0.28
C ILE A 139 -1.24 -11.06 0.14
N ILE A 140 -2.08 -11.33 -0.85
CA ILE A 140 -2.65 -12.67 -1.11
C ILE A 140 -1.52 -13.68 -1.34
N THR A 141 -0.56 -13.35 -2.20
CA THR A 141 0.55 -14.25 -2.52
C THR A 141 1.36 -14.58 -1.27
N PHE A 142 1.61 -13.59 -0.41
CA PHE A 142 2.26 -13.82 0.88
C PHE A 142 1.42 -14.72 1.80
N GLN A 143 0.13 -14.44 1.96
CA GLN A 143 -0.74 -15.23 2.84
C GLN A 143 -0.85 -16.68 2.39
N VAL A 144 -1.00 -16.92 1.08
CA VAL A 144 -0.99 -18.26 0.49
C VAL A 144 0.35 -18.96 0.72
N ALA A 145 1.48 -18.24 0.63
CA ALA A 145 2.81 -18.81 0.86
C ALA A 145 3.03 -19.25 2.32
N ILE A 146 2.46 -18.54 3.30
CA ILE A 146 2.56 -18.93 4.71
C ILE A 146 1.47 -19.91 5.15
N LEU A 147 0.35 -20.01 4.43
CA LEU A 147 -0.83 -20.81 4.78
C LEU A 147 -0.48 -22.26 5.18
N LYS A 148 0.42 -22.90 4.43
CA LYS A 148 0.83 -24.29 4.71
C LYS A 148 1.61 -24.44 6.01
N LYS A 149 2.38 -23.42 6.40
CA LYS A 149 3.20 -23.45 7.63
C LYS A 149 2.42 -22.95 8.85
N LEU A 150 1.57 -21.94 8.63
CA LEU A 150 0.86 -21.19 9.68
C LEU A 150 -0.58 -20.92 9.21
N PRO A 151 -1.47 -21.93 9.26
CA PRO A 151 -2.80 -21.84 8.69
C PRO A 151 -3.66 -20.75 9.33
N PHE A 152 -3.57 -20.58 10.66
CA PHE A 152 -4.33 -19.55 11.37
C PHE A 152 -4.00 -18.13 10.88
N ILE A 153 -2.70 -17.81 10.75
CA ILE A 153 -2.26 -16.49 10.27
C ILE A 153 -2.65 -16.31 8.80
N GLY A 154 -2.43 -17.35 7.98
CA GLY A 154 -2.78 -17.38 6.57
C GLY A 154 -4.26 -17.11 6.30
N ILE A 155 -5.15 -17.88 6.94
CA ILE A 155 -6.61 -17.79 6.74
C ILE A 155 -7.11 -16.44 7.24
N THR A 156 -6.73 -16.03 8.45
CA THR A 156 -7.19 -14.76 9.02
C THR A 156 -6.75 -13.58 8.16
N GLY A 157 -5.50 -13.60 7.66
CA GLY A 157 -4.99 -12.58 6.75
C GLY A 157 -5.75 -12.52 5.42
N ILE A 158 -6.12 -13.68 4.86
CA ILE A 158 -6.97 -13.76 3.67
C ILE A 158 -8.38 -13.24 3.94
N CYS A 159 -8.98 -13.56 5.09
CA CYS A 159 -10.30 -13.06 5.47
C CYS A 159 -10.32 -11.53 5.62
N ILE A 160 -9.31 -10.95 6.30
CA ILE A 160 -9.16 -9.49 6.43
C ILE A 160 -9.10 -8.86 5.05
N LEU A 161 -8.21 -9.32 4.17
CA LEU A 161 -8.06 -8.73 2.85
C LEU A 161 -9.27 -8.97 1.95
N GLY A 162 -9.91 -10.14 2.05
CA GLY A 162 -11.13 -10.47 1.31
C GLY A 162 -12.26 -9.49 1.65
N LEU A 163 -12.44 -9.18 2.93
CA LEU A 163 -13.40 -8.17 3.38
C LEU A 163 -13.06 -6.79 2.80
N VAL A 164 -11.79 -6.39 2.84
CA VAL A 164 -11.33 -5.10 2.27
C VAL A 164 -11.62 -5.03 0.77
N ILE A 165 -11.31 -6.08 0.00
CA ILE A 165 -11.57 -6.13 -1.45
C ILE A 165 -13.07 -6.04 -1.73
N LEU A 166 -13.91 -6.73 -0.96
CA LEU A 166 -15.36 -6.70 -1.14
C LEU A 166 -15.94 -5.30 -0.87
N ILE A 167 -15.53 -4.67 0.24
CA ILE A 167 -15.93 -3.29 0.57
C ILE A 167 -15.46 -2.33 -0.52
N MET A 168 -14.22 -2.49 -0.99
CA MET A 168 -13.67 -1.66 -2.07
C MET A 168 -14.43 -1.81 -3.39
N ALA A 169 -14.78 -3.04 -3.78
CA ALA A 169 -15.58 -3.29 -4.97
C ALA A 169 -16.94 -2.61 -4.85
N TYR A 170 -17.58 -2.70 -3.68
CA TYR A 170 -18.85 -2.01 -3.41
C TYR A 170 -18.73 -0.48 -3.50
N LEU A 171 -17.69 0.11 -2.88
CA LEU A 171 -17.45 1.55 -2.93
C LEU A 171 -17.17 2.05 -4.35
N LEU A 172 -16.41 1.29 -5.12
CA LEU A 172 -16.07 1.63 -6.50
C LEU A 172 -17.31 1.56 -7.41
N VAL A 173 -18.20 0.59 -7.20
CA VAL A 173 -19.47 0.49 -7.96
C VAL A 173 -20.46 1.58 -7.56
N SER A 174 -20.55 1.92 -6.27
CA SER A 174 -21.52 2.89 -5.76
C SER A 174 -21.11 4.34 -6.01
N ASN A 175 -19.83 4.67 -5.83
CA ASN A 175 -19.34 6.05 -5.80
C ASN A 175 -18.22 6.34 -6.82
N GLY A 176 -17.77 5.33 -7.57
CA GLY A 176 -16.56 5.44 -8.39
C GLY A 176 -15.29 5.46 -7.54
N LEU A 177 -14.15 5.77 -8.18
CA LEU A 177 -12.88 5.90 -7.49
C LEU A 177 -12.75 7.34 -6.94
N ASN A 178 -12.98 7.50 -5.64
CA ASN A 178 -12.91 8.76 -4.90
C ASN A 178 -12.02 8.62 -3.64
N GLY A 179 -11.79 9.72 -2.91
CA GLY A 179 -10.96 9.72 -1.71
C GLY A 179 -11.45 8.79 -0.61
N ILE A 180 -12.77 8.61 -0.47
CA ILE A 180 -13.35 7.64 0.48
C ILE A 180 -12.88 6.22 0.15
N ALA A 181 -12.97 5.81 -1.11
CA ALA A 181 -12.50 4.49 -1.53
C ALA A 181 -10.99 4.32 -1.29
N GLU A 182 -10.17 5.34 -1.60
CA GLU A 182 -8.72 5.28 -1.35
C GLU A 182 -8.39 5.15 0.15
N ILE A 183 -9.09 5.90 1.02
CA ILE A 183 -8.91 5.84 2.47
C ILE A 183 -9.26 4.44 2.99
N PHE A 184 -10.42 3.90 2.59
CA PHE A 184 -10.83 2.54 3.00
C PHE A 184 -9.83 1.47 2.56
N PHE A 185 -9.24 1.61 1.37
CA PHE A 185 -8.20 0.71 0.89
C PHE A 185 -6.94 0.78 1.77
N ILE A 186 -6.47 1.99 2.07
CA ILE A 186 -5.29 2.23 2.90
C ILE A 186 -5.53 1.71 4.33
N ASP A 187 -6.70 1.98 4.90
CA ASP A 187 -7.08 1.52 6.24
C ASP A 187 -7.20 -0.01 6.29
N GLY A 188 -7.78 -0.61 5.24
CA GLY A 188 -7.87 -2.06 5.12
C GLY A 188 -6.50 -2.74 5.07
N ILE A 189 -5.55 -2.18 4.31
CA ILE A 189 -4.16 -2.66 4.30
C ILE A 189 -3.50 -2.42 5.66
N SER A 190 -3.79 -1.30 6.32
CA SER A 190 -3.25 -0.96 7.63
C SER A 190 -3.67 -1.96 8.71
N VAL A 191 -4.94 -2.36 8.74
CA VAL A 191 -5.45 -3.43 9.62
C VAL A 191 -4.68 -4.72 9.38
N TRP A 192 -4.45 -5.08 8.12
CA TRP A 192 -3.67 -6.25 7.75
C TRP A 192 -2.20 -6.15 8.22
N ILE A 193 -1.55 -4.99 8.05
CA ILE A 193 -0.17 -4.75 8.51
C ILE A 193 -0.08 -4.91 10.03
N ILE A 194 -1.02 -4.32 10.78
CA ILE A 194 -1.07 -4.45 12.25
C ILE A 194 -1.18 -5.93 12.62
N PHE A 195 -2.16 -6.63 12.04
CA PHE A 195 -2.39 -8.04 12.32
C PHE A 195 -1.13 -8.89 12.09
N VAL A 196 -0.52 -8.79 10.91
CA VAL A 196 0.68 -9.59 10.57
C VAL A 196 1.87 -9.19 11.44
N SER A 197 2.04 -7.92 11.76
CA SER A 197 3.14 -7.45 12.61
C SER A 197 3.01 -8.01 14.03
N VAL A 198 1.83 -7.88 14.64
CA VAL A 198 1.53 -8.40 15.98
C VAL A 198 1.66 -9.93 15.99
N ALA A 199 1.07 -10.62 15.02
CA ALA A 199 1.16 -12.08 14.91
C ALA A 199 2.61 -12.56 14.72
N THR A 200 3.44 -11.80 14.00
CA THR A 200 4.86 -12.12 13.81
C THR A 200 5.67 -11.93 15.09
N VAL A 201 5.37 -10.89 15.87
CA VAL A 201 6.05 -10.64 17.15
C VAL A 201 5.63 -11.66 18.20
N LEU A 202 4.32 -11.84 18.40
CA LEU A 202 3.72 -12.75 19.39
C LEU A 202 3.89 -14.23 19.02
N GLY A 203 4.00 -14.54 17.73
CA GLY A 203 4.26 -15.88 17.24
C GLY A 203 5.57 -16.44 17.82
N ARG A 204 5.45 -17.42 18.72
CA ARG A 204 6.57 -18.22 19.22
C ARG A 204 7.19 -19.01 18.05
N GLN A 205 8.50 -19.24 18.13
CA GLN A 205 9.33 -20.06 17.22
C GLN A 205 8.78 -21.50 17.03
N GLN A 206 7.65 -21.70 16.36
CA GLN A 206 7.25 -23.05 15.94
C GLN A 206 8.14 -23.61 14.83
N LEU A 207 9.04 -22.79 14.26
CA LEU A 207 10.03 -23.23 13.26
C LEU A 207 11.22 -24.00 13.85
N GLU A 208 11.39 -24.08 15.17
CA GLU A 208 12.47 -24.86 15.81
C GLU A 208 12.08 -26.29 16.18
N LYS A 209 10.80 -26.68 16.07
CA LYS A 209 10.34 -28.04 16.45
C LYS A 209 10.30 -29.07 15.32
N VAL A 210 10.62 -28.70 14.08
CA VAL A 210 10.67 -29.66 12.93
C VAL A 210 12.12 -30.09 12.60
N LYS A 211 13.09 -29.71 13.44
CA LYS A 211 14.45 -30.28 13.42
C LYS A 211 14.75 -30.98 14.76
N LYS A 212 14.05 -32.07 15.03
CA LYS A 212 14.56 -33.19 15.82
C LYS A 212 14.05 -34.47 15.19
#